data_AF-A0A2A6BR27-F1
#
_entry.id   AF-A0A2A6BR27-F1
#
_cell.length_a   1.000
_cell.length_b   1.000
_cell.length_c   1.000
_cell.angle_alpha   90.00
_cell.angle_beta   90.00
_cell.angle_gamma   90.00
#
_symmetry.space_group_name_H-M   'P 1'
#
loop_
_entity.id
_entity.type
_entity.pdbx_description
1 polymer ?
#
loop_
_entity_poly.entity_id
_entity_poly.type
_entity_poly.pdbx_seq_one_letter_code
_entity_poly.pdbx_strand_id
1 'polypeptide(L)'
;MRPFLSALILFPLLVTSKVADDQSEGKIDQVKQDKKASHSPKDAHIDQAKIYVSMFEQKRRDHMSAVDSIVGIDEMKQRPFIEEIVKNIKNILIESRETLDRVRYSPVKGVLPETETVRDSLSKVFENTAFLSDIALRFPSIIRPRIKDVKMKTVLVWSVETTKKADLIDETTQKVIHLMEQEMELVPKKEGFINPYGNEKSKEEKMREAVEEMKKKADEKKNKKHDLKIKKGPSMSKSEL
;
A
#
# COMPACT_ATOMS: atom_id res chain seq x y z
N MET A 1 -12.20 30.64 25.29
CA MET A 1 -12.95 30.16 24.11
C MET A 1 -12.58 30.98 22.89
N ARG A 2 -11.77 30.40 21.98
CA ARG A 2 -11.58 30.85 20.59
C ARG A 2 -11.27 29.58 19.78
N PRO A 3 -12.01 29.27 18.70
CA PRO A 3 -11.82 28.03 17.94
C PRO A 3 -10.68 28.22 16.93
N PHE A 4 -9.64 27.39 17.01
CA PHE A 4 -8.65 27.31 15.96
C PHE A 4 -9.15 26.40 14.85
N LEU A 5 -9.24 27.01 13.66
CA LEU A 5 -9.71 26.46 12.41
C LEU A 5 -9.02 25.13 12.06
N SER A 6 -9.85 24.24 11.52
CA SER A 6 -9.51 23.04 10.78
C SER A 6 -8.64 23.42 9.57
N ALA A 7 -7.34 23.11 9.61
CA ALA A 7 -6.46 23.17 8.46
C ALA A 7 -6.58 21.85 7.70
N LEU A 8 -7.56 21.79 6.80
CA LEU A 8 -7.68 20.74 5.78
C LEU A 8 -6.60 21.02 4.72
N ILE A 9 -5.42 20.44 4.87
CA ILE A 9 -4.38 20.49 3.82
C ILE A 9 -4.76 19.45 2.77
N LEU A 10 -5.65 19.83 1.86
CA LEU A 10 -5.67 19.25 0.52
C LEU A 10 -4.42 19.77 -0.21
N PHE A 11 -3.54 18.87 -0.65
CA PHE A 11 -2.50 19.19 -1.63
C PHE A 11 -3.07 18.94 -3.04
N PRO A 12 -3.45 19.99 -3.80
CA PRO A 12 -3.47 19.89 -5.25
C PRO A 12 -2.09 20.30 -5.77
N LEU A 13 -1.31 19.35 -6.31
CA LEU A 13 -0.20 19.70 -7.20
C LEU A 13 -0.80 20.15 -8.53
N LEU A 14 -0.85 21.46 -8.77
CA LEU A 14 -1.09 22.04 -10.07
C LEU A 14 0.27 22.31 -10.73
N VAL A 15 0.60 21.58 -11.79
CA VAL A 15 1.76 21.90 -12.64
C VAL A 15 1.32 22.97 -13.62
N THR A 16 1.92 24.16 -13.55
CA THR A 16 1.81 25.18 -14.61
C THR A 16 3.16 25.30 -15.32
N SER A 17 3.19 24.86 -16.58
CA SER A 17 4.32 25.14 -17.48
C SER A 17 4.23 26.59 -17.96
N LYS A 18 5.19 27.43 -17.55
CA LYS A 18 5.43 28.73 -18.18
C LYS A 18 6.18 28.51 -19.48
N VAL A 19 5.53 28.82 -20.61
CA VAL A 19 6.19 29.08 -21.90
C VAL A 19 6.68 30.52 -21.87
N ALA A 20 7.96 30.73 -22.15
CA ALA A 20 8.53 32.03 -22.44
C ALA A 20 9.25 31.93 -23.78
N ASP A 21 8.70 32.62 -24.77
CA ASP A 21 9.37 32.97 -26.02
C ASP A 21 10.39 34.07 -25.73
N ASP A 22 11.62 33.92 -26.24
CA ASP A 22 12.40 35.07 -26.69
C ASP A 22 13.37 34.67 -27.81
N GLN A 23 13.39 35.50 -28.85
CA GLN A 23 14.24 35.36 -30.04
C GLN A 23 15.56 36.12 -29.81
N SER A 24 16.69 35.53 -30.19
CA SER A 24 17.84 36.31 -30.67
C SER A 24 18.68 35.52 -31.68
N GLU A 25 19.03 36.20 -32.76
CA GLU A 25 19.73 35.69 -33.94
C GLU A 25 21.25 35.55 -33.75
N GLY A 26 21.81 34.51 -34.39
CA GLY A 26 23.02 34.63 -35.22
C GLY A 26 24.42 34.45 -34.57
N LYS A 27 25.03 33.27 -34.77
CA LYS A 27 26.30 33.13 -35.54
C LYS A 27 26.67 31.66 -35.79
N ILE A 28 27.02 31.37 -37.04
CA ILE A 28 27.55 30.09 -37.55
C ILE A 28 29.07 30.07 -37.32
N ASP A 29 29.59 28.98 -36.75
CA ASP A 29 30.78 28.24 -37.23
C ASP A 29 31.28 27.25 -36.17
N GLN A 30 31.10 25.95 -36.42
CA GLN A 30 32.15 24.92 -36.46
C GLN A 30 31.54 23.53 -36.31
N VAL A 31 31.59 22.79 -37.41
CA VAL A 31 31.27 21.37 -37.52
C VAL A 31 32.27 20.57 -36.68
N LYS A 32 31.83 20.07 -35.53
CA LYS A 32 32.34 18.82 -34.96
C LYS A 32 31.24 17.77 -35.13
N GLN A 33 31.58 16.73 -35.89
CA GLN A 33 30.76 15.53 -36.04
C GLN A 33 30.66 14.83 -34.69
N ASP A 34 29.67 15.20 -33.90
CA ASP A 34 29.20 14.34 -32.82
C ASP A 34 28.31 13.26 -33.43
N LYS A 35 28.74 12.02 -33.23
CA LYS A 35 28.04 10.80 -33.62
C LYS A 35 26.60 10.89 -33.13
N LYS A 36 25.67 11.06 -34.06
CA LYS A 36 24.23 10.97 -33.82
C LYS A 36 23.95 9.51 -33.42
N ALA A 37 24.00 9.23 -32.12
CA ALA A 37 23.51 7.99 -31.57
C ALA A 37 22.03 7.91 -31.97
N SER A 38 21.70 6.96 -32.84
CA SER A 38 20.30 6.63 -33.09
C SER A 38 19.77 6.01 -31.81
N HIS A 39 19.21 6.83 -30.92
CA HIS A 39 18.47 6.33 -29.77
C HIS A 39 17.33 5.49 -30.33
N SER A 40 17.42 4.17 -30.13
CA SER A 40 16.35 3.29 -30.59
C SER A 40 15.10 3.60 -29.76
N PRO A 41 13.88 3.33 -30.26
CA PRO A 41 12.66 3.48 -29.47
C PRO A 41 12.72 2.75 -28.12
N LYS A 42 13.47 1.63 -28.05
CA LYS A 42 13.70 0.88 -26.81
C LYS A 42 14.54 1.66 -25.80
N ASP A 43 15.59 2.34 -26.25
CA ASP A 43 16.45 3.16 -25.38
C ASP A 43 15.68 4.35 -24.82
N ALA A 44 14.83 4.99 -25.63
CA ALA A 44 13.97 6.08 -25.18
C ALA A 44 12.93 5.64 -24.12
N HIS A 45 12.34 4.45 -24.30
CA HIS A 45 11.42 3.85 -23.33
C HIS A 45 12.13 3.52 -22.00
N ILE A 46 13.37 3.00 -22.06
CA ILE A 46 14.21 2.76 -20.89
C ILE A 46 14.52 4.08 -20.16
N ASP A 47 14.81 5.16 -20.88
CA ASP A 47 15.09 6.46 -20.28
C ASP A 47 13.86 7.07 -19.61
N GLN A 48 12.66 6.93 -20.21
CA GLN A 48 11.41 7.36 -19.58
C GLN A 48 11.07 6.56 -18.31
N ALA A 49 11.28 5.25 -18.33
CA ALA A 49 11.06 4.40 -17.16
C ALA A 49 11.97 4.81 -15.99
N LYS A 50 13.25 5.12 -16.26
CA LYS A 50 14.18 5.62 -15.25
C LYS A 50 13.75 6.97 -14.67
N ILE A 51 13.32 7.90 -15.53
CA ILE A 51 12.82 9.22 -15.09
C ILE A 51 11.62 9.04 -14.16
N TYR A 52 10.67 8.17 -14.55
CA TYR A 52 9.50 7.86 -13.72
C TYR A 52 9.90 7.32 -12.35
N VAL A 53 10.79 6.32 -12.30
CA VAL A 53 11.25 5.73 -11.03
C VAL A 53 11.87 6.80 -10.12
N SER A 54 12.67 7.72 -10.68
CA SER A 54 13.23 8.83 -9.90
C SER A 54 12.15 9.77 -9.33
N MET A 55 11.10 10.08 -10.10
CA MET A 55 9.97 10.88 -9.61
C MET A 55 9.16 10.12 -8.54
N PHE A 56 8.96 8.83 -8.74
CA PHE A 56 8.29 7.95 -7.78
C PHE A 56 9.05 7.92 -6.45
N GLU A 57 10.38 7.77 -6.47
CA GLU A 57 11.23 7.81 -5.27
C GLU A 57 11.12 9.15 -4.52
N GLN A 58 10.98 10.27 -5.24
CA GLN A 58 10.70 11.55 -4.61
C GLN A 58 9.33 11.54 -3.90
N LYS A 59 8.30 11.00 -4.56
CA LYS A 59 6.99 10.81 -3.91
C LYS A 59 7.04 9.88 -2.71
N ARG A 60 7.87 8.84 -2.73
CA ARG A 60 8.09 7.98 -1.56
C ARG A 60 8.62 8.76 -0.36
N ARG A 61 9.54 9.70 -0.57
CA ARG A 61 10.04 10.56 0.53
C ARG A 61 8.92 11.43 1.10
N ASP A 62 8.12 12.06 0.24
CA ASP A 62 6.97 12.87 0.67
C ASP A 62 5.96 12.02 1.48
N HIS A 63 5.66 10.81 1.02
CA HIS A 63 4.79 9.87 1.73
C HIS A 63 5.34 9.49 3.10
N MET A 64 6.65 9.24 3.21
CA MET A 64 7.28 8.93 4.50
C MET A 64 7.16 10.10 5.48
N SER A 65 7.45 11.33 5.03
CA SER A 65 7.26 12.53 5.85
C SER A 65 5.79 12.74 6.27
N ALA A 66 4.84 12.41 5.40
CA ALA A 66 3.42 12.46 5.73
C ALA A 66 3.04 11.41 6.79
N VAL A 67 3.54 10.16 6.67
CA VAL A 67 3.30 9.12 7.68
C VAL A 67 3.90 9.51 9.03
N ASP A 68 5.12 10.02 9.06
CA ASP A 68 5.77 10.48 10.29
C ASP A 68 5.00 11.63 10.95
N SER A 69 4.45 12.53 10.14
CA SER A 69 3.57 13.59 10.63
C SER A 69 2.32 13.02 11.28
N ILE A 70 1.68 12.01 10.68
CA ILE A 70 0.50 11.33 11.26
C ILE A 70 0.82 10.68 12.59
N VAL A 71 2.00 10.05 12.72
CA VAL A 71 2.46 9.44 13.97
C VAL A 71 2.55 10.49 15.09
N GLY A 72 2.93 11.74 14.75
CA GLY A 72 2.99 12.86 15.69
C GLY A 72 1.65 13.51 16.05
N ILE A 73 0.56 13.17 15.36
CA ILE A 73 -0.78 13.71 15.67
C ILE A 73 -1.32 13.05 16.95
N ASP A 74 -2.13 13.79 17.71
CA ASP A 74 -2.90 13.26 18.83
C ASP A 74 -3.71 12.00 18.46
N GLU A 75 -3.64 10.98 19.30
CA GLU A 75 -4.20 9.65 19.04
C GLU A 75 -5.71 9.67 18.75
N MET A 76 -6.47 10.57 19.38
CA MET A 76 -7.91 10.69 19.12
C MET A 76 -8.20 11.23 17.72
N LYS A 77 -7.27 12.00 17.15
CA LYS A 77 -7.37 12.59 15.81
C LYS A 77 -6.77 11.71 14.72
N GLN A 78 -5.86 10.80 15.07
CA GLN A 78 -5.21 9.89 14.11
C GLN A 78 -6.24 9.03 13.37
N ARG A 79 -7.16 8.38 14.09
CA ARG A 79 -8.16 7.48 13.49
C ARG A 79 -9.03 8.17 12.43
N PRO A 80 -9.78 9.24 12.72
CA PRO A 80 -10.63 9.86 11.70
C PRO A 80 -9.82 10.41 10.53
N PHE A 81 -8.59 10.90 10.78
CA PHE A 81 -7.70 11.38 9.72
C PHE A 81 -7.25 10.25 8.77
N ILE A 82 -6.76 9.15 9.33
CA ILE A 82 -6.34 7.97 8.56
C ILE A 82 -7.53 7.39 7.78
N GLU A 83 -8.72 7.35 8.39
CA GLU A 83 -9.92 6.84 7.73
C GLU A 83 -10.32 7.67 6.49
N GLU A 84 -10.18 8.99 6.54
CA GLU A 84 -10.42 9.84 5.37
C GLU A 84 -9.34 9.64 4.29
N ILE A 85 -8.06 9.50 4.68
CA ILE A 85 -6.98 9.16 3.74
C ILE A 85 -7.27 7.85 3.01
N VAL A 86 -7.62 6.80 3.75
CA VAL A 86 -7.90 5.47 3.18
C VAL A 86 -9.10 5.51 2.24
N LYS A 87 -10.14 6.25 2.60
CA LYS A 87 -11.31 6.47 1.74
C LYS A 87 -10.92 7.19 0.45
N ASN A 88 -10.09 8.23 0.52
CA ASN A 88 -9.61 8.94 -0.67
C ASN A 88 -8.76 8.02 -1.56
N ILE A 89 -7.82 7.27 -0.97
CA ILE A 89 -7.00 6.28 -1.69
C ILE A 89 -7.89 5.26 -2.40
N LYS A 90 -8.90 4.72 -1.71
CA LYS A 90 -9.85 3.77 -2.30
C LYS A 90 -10.52 4.34 -3.55
N ASN A 91 -10.99 5.59 -3.49
CA ASN A 91 -11.65 6.24 -4.63
C ASN A 91 -10.68 6.44 -5.80
N ILE A 92 -9.47 6.94 -5.53
CA ILE A 92 -8.43 7.13 -6.57
C ILE A 92 -8.10 5.80 -7.24
N LEU A 93 -7.97 4.71 -6.48
CA LEU A 93 -7.68 3.39 -7.04
C LEU A 93 -8.84 2.86 -7.90
N ILE A 94 -10.10 3.09 -7.49
CA ILE A 94 -11.28 2.73 -8.28
C ILE A 94 -11.32 3.52 -9.60
N GLU A 95 -11.17 4.84 -9.55
CA GLU A 95 -11.19 5.70 -10.74
C GLU A 95 -10.05 5.37 -11.71
N SER A 96 -8.85 5.09 -11.17
CA SER A 96 -7.69 4.68 -11.96
C SER A 96 -7.94 3.32 -12.61
N ARG A 97 -8.54 2.38 -11.89
CA ARG A 97 -8.94 1.08 -12.44
C ARG A 97 -9.92 1.22 -13.60
N GLU A 98 -10.99 1.99 -13.41
CA GLU A 98 -12.01 2.22 -14.43
C GLU A 98 -11.41 2.83 -15.71
N THR A 99 -10.42 3.73 -15.55
CA THR A 99 -9.69 4.31 -16.67
C THR A 99 -8.85 3.28 -17.41
N LEU A 100 -8.15 2.40 -16.71
CA LEU A 100 -7.34 1.33 -17.30
C LEU A 100 -8.21 0.24 -17.95
N ASP A 101 -9.32 -0.14 -17.32
CA ASP A 101 -10.24 -1.17 -17.81
C ASP A 101 -10.95 -0.72 -19.11
N ARG A 102 -11.31 0.57 -19.22
CA ARG A 102 -11.94 1.15 -20.42
C ARG A 102 -11.10 0.99 -21.69
N VAL A 103 -9.78 1.07 -21.57
CA VAL A 103 -8.85 0.84 -22.68
C VAL A 103 -8.29 -0.59 -22.70
N ARG A 104 -8.81 -1.48 -21.82
CA ARG A 104 -8.34 -2.86 -21.62
C ARG A 104 -6.83 -2.93 -21.43
N TYR A 105 -6.27 -1.95 -20.72
CA TYR A 105 -4.83 -1.88 -20.50
C TYR A 105 -4.35 -3.04 -19.63
N SER A 106 -3.21 -3.60 -20.00
CA SER A 106 -2.51 -4.59 -19.18
C SER A 106 -1.06 -4.15 -19.01
N PRO A 107 -0.54 -4.04 -17.78
CA PRO A 107 0.86 -3.67 -17.56
C PRO A 107 1.82 -4.63 -18.27
N VAL A 108 2.81 -4.05 -18.94
CA VAL A 108 3.98 -4.76 -19.47
C VAL A 108 5.16 -4.47 -18.55
N LYS A 109 5.86 -5.51 -18.11
CA LYS A 109 6.94 -5.42 -17.15
C LYS A 109 8.02 -4.41 -17.60
N GLY A 110 8.31 -3.42 -16.77
CA GLY A 110 9.36 -2.42 -16.98
C GLY A 110 9.07 -1.40 -18.09
N VAL A 111 7.85 -1.37 -18.64
CA VAL A 111 7.50 -0.49 -19.77
C VAL A 111 6.37 0.46 -19.35
N LEU A 112 6.62 1.76 -19.50
CA LEU A 112 5.59 2.78 -19.32
C LEU A 112 4.69 2.89 -20.55
N PRO A 113 3.38 3.14 -20.36
CA PRO A 113 2.49 3.42 -21.47
C PRO A 113 2.80 4.79 -22.11
N GLU A 114 2.68 4.84 -23.43
CA GLU A 114 2.87 6.06 -24.22
C GLU A 114 1.75 7.07 -23.98
N THR A 115 0.52 6.59 -23.79
CA THR A 115 -0.64 7.44 -23.51
C THR A 115 -0.54 8.05 -22.11
N GLU A 116 -0.52 9.38 -22.05
CA GLU A 116 -0.44 10.16 -20.80
C GLU A 116 -1.53 9.76 -19.81
N THR A 117 -2.79 9.68 -20.22
CA THR A 117 -3.91 9.28 -19.34
C THR A 117 -3.72 7.90 -18.70
N VAL A 118 -3.17 6.93 -19.45
CA VAL A 118 -2.89 5.58 -18.93
C VAL A 118 -1.70 5.63 -17.98
N ARG A 119 -0.68 6.41 -18.33
CA ARG A 119 0.52 6.63 -17.49
C ARG A 119 0.13 7.25 -16.16
N ASP A 120 -0.65 8.31 -16.16
CA ASP A 120 -1.12 9.00 -14.97
C ASP A 120 -1.96 8.09 -14.08
N SER A 121 -2.83 7.27 -14.69
CA SER A 121 -3.63 6.31 -13.95
C SER A 121 -2.76 5.24 -13.28
N LEU A 122 -1.72 4.74 -13.96
CA LEU A 122 -0.75 3.82 -13.36
C LEU A 122 0.07 4.49 -12.25
N SER A 123 0.54 5.73 -12.47
CA SER A 123 1.28 6.48 -11.46
C SER A 123 0.44 6.61 -10.18
N LYS A 124 -0.83 6.99 -10.32
CA LYS A 124 -1.78 7.03 -9.19
C LYS A 124 -1.91 5.66 -8.51
N VAL A 125 -2.01 4.56 -9.27
CA VAL A 125 -2.07 3.20 -8.70
C VAL A 125 -0.82 2.88 -7.88
N PHE A 126 0.38 3.11 -8.43
CA PHE A 126 1.63 2.77 -7.76
C PHE A 126 1.84 3.63 -6.51
N GLU A 127 1.65 4.94 -6.62
CA GLU A 127 1.83 5.90 -5.53
C GLU A 127 0.87 5.63 -4.37
N ASN A 128 -0.42 5.43 -4.66
CA ASN A 128 -1.43 5.23 -3.62
C ASN A 128 -1.35 3.82 -3.01
N THR A 129 -0.95 2.79 -3.78
CA THR A 129 -0.69 1.45 -3.23
C THR A 129 0.51 1.47 -2.28
N ALA A 130 1.59 2.17 -2.65
CA ALA A 130 2.75 2.33 -1.79
C ALA A 130 2.40 3.10 -0.51
N PHE A 131 1.70 4.24 -0.63
CA PHE A 131 1.32 5.05 0.52
C PHE A 131 0.41 4.32 1.49
N LEU A 132 -0.61 3.62 0.97
CA LEU A 132 -1.48 2.79 1.80
C LEU A 132 -0.70 1.68 2.50
N SER A 133 0.33 1.13 1.86
CA SER A 133 1.16 0.09 2.47
C SER A 133 1.90 0.61 3.70
N ASP A 134 2.43 1.82 3.63
CA ASP A 134 3.09 2.47 4.77
C ASP A 134 2.12 2.71 5.93
N ILE A 135 0.94 3.26 5.62
CA ILE A 135 -0.09 3.53 6.61
C ILE A 135 -0.58 2.23 7.25
N ALA A 136 -0.81 1.19 6.46
CA ALA A 136 -1.26 -0.12 6.94
C ALA A 136 -0.27 -0.78 7.88
N LEU A 137 1.03 -0.64 7.59
CA LEU A 137 2.08 -1.18 8.45
C LEU A 137 2.27 -0.36 9.72
N ARG A 138 2.08 0.95 9.68
CA ARG A 138 2.23 1.82 10.85
C ARG A 138 1.00 1.82 11.76
N PHE A 139 -0.19 1.68 11.20
CA PHE A 139 -1.48 1.76 11.89
C PHE A 139 -2.38 0.52 11.63
N PRO A 140 -1.88 -0.71 11.88
CA PRO A 140 -2.59 -1.92 11.47
C PRO A 140 -3.97 -2.07 12.11
N SER A 141 -4.16 -1.63 13.36
CA SER A 141 -5.46 -1.73 14.07
C SER A 141 -6.53 -0.77 13.52
N ILE A 142 -6.12 0.31 12.86
CA ILE A 142 -7.02 1.24 12.17
C ILE A 142 -7.38 0.70 10.78
N ILE A 143 -6.39 0.15 10.06
CA ILE A 143 -6.55 -0.29 8.66
C ILE A 143 -7.21 -1.67 8.54
N ARG A 144 -6.89 -2.64 9.41
CA ARG A 144 -7.44 -4.00 9.33
C ARG A 144 -8.97 -4.06 9.21
N PRO A 145 -9.76 -3.32 10.01
CA PRO A 145 -11.22 -3.29 9.85
C PRO A 145 -11.67 -2.81 8.47
N ARG A 146 -10.93 -1.88 7.84
CA ARG A 146 -11.24 -1.32 6.52
C ARG A 146 -10.96 -2.31 5.40
N ILE A 147 -9.93 -3.15 5.53
CA ILE A 147 -9.61 -4.20 4.54
C ILE A 147 -10.58 -5.39 4.61
N LYS A 148 -11.38 -5.53 5.68
CA LYS A 148 -12.47 -6.51 5.73
C LYS A 148 -13.64 -6.17 4.80
N ASP A 149 -13.80 -4.89 4.42
CA ASP A 149 -14.76 -4.50 3.39
C ASP A 149 -14.37 -5.12 2.04
N VAL A 150 -15.27 -5.91 1.45
CA VAL A 150 -15.00 -6.65 0.20
C VAL A 150 -14.62 -5.69 -0.94
N LYS A 151 -15.26 -4.52 -1.03
CA LYS A 151 -14.94 -3.55 -2.08
C LYS A 151 -13.52 -3.00 -1.92
N MET A 152 -13.14 -2.63 -0.70
CA MET A 152 -11.78 -2.19 -0.38
C MET A 152 -10.75 -3.30 -0.64
N LYS A 153 -11.03 -4.52 -0.19
CA LYS A 153 -10.12 -5.67 -0.41
C LYS A 153 -9.90 -5.94 -1.88
N THR A 154 -10.96 -5.97 -2.68
CA THR A 154 -10.89 -6.23 -4.12
C THR A 154 -10.05 -5.19 -4.86
N VAL A 155 -10.24 -3.90 -4.55
CA VAL A 155 -9.44 -2.85 -5.22
C VAL A 155 -7.97 -2.89 -4.76
N LEU A 156 -7.71 -3.18 -3.49
CA LEU A 156 -6.34 -3.28 -2.97
C LEU A 156 -5.58 -4.48 -3.58
N VAL A 157 -6.19 -5.66 -3.63
CA VAL A 157 -5.56 -6.84 -4.25
C VAL A 157 -5.24 -6.54 -5.72
N TRP A 158 -6.19 -5.98 -6.46
CA TRP A 158 -5.97 -5.57 -7.85
C TRP A 158 -4.82 -4.55 -7.98
N SER A 159 -4.75 -3.55 -7.10
CA SER A 159 -3.73 -2.50 -7.20
C SER A 159 -2.32 -3.04 -6.88
N VAL A 160 -2.21 -3.96 -5.92
CA VAL A 160 -0.96 -4.65 -5.59
C VAL A 160 -0.50 -5.54 -6.74
N GLU A 161 -1.40 -6.34 -7.32
CA GLU A 161 -1.08 -7.20 -8.47
C GLU A 161 -0.63 -6.38 -9.69
N THR A 162 -1.34 -5.27 -9.96
CA THR A 162 -1.01 -4.34 -11.04
C THR A 162 0.38 -3.73 -10.84
N THR A 163 0.68 -3.29 -9.62
CA THR A 163 1.98 -2.71 -9.25
C THR A 163 3.11 -3.73 -9.43
N LYS A 164 2.94 -4.95 -8.93
CA LYS A 164 3.91 -6.04 -9.09
C LYS A 164 4.13 -6.43 -10.55
N LYS A 165 3.06 -6.49 -11.35
CA LYS A 165 3.14 -6.85 -12.76
C LYS A 165 3.90 -5.79 -13.57
N ALA A 166 3.70 -4.52 -13.25
CA ALA A 166 4.37 -3.41 -13.93
C ALA A 166 5.88 -3.38 -13.66
N ASP A 167 6.32 -3.73 -12.44
CA ASP A 167 7.74 -3.72 -12.03
C ASP A 167 8.44 -2.37 -12.31
N LEU A 168 7.72 -1.28 -12.01
CA LEU A 168 8.17 0.12 -12.17
C LEU A 168 8.38 0.81 -10.83
N ILE A 169 8.55 0.04 -9.75
CA ILE A 169 8.82 0.53 -8.40
C ILE A 169 10.06 -0.15 -7.83
N ASP A 170 10.78 0.55 -6.96
CA ASP A 170 12.01 0.07 -6.36
C ASP A 170 11.77 -1.15 -5.44
N GLU A 171 12.82 -1.97 -5.26
CA GLU A 171 12.74 -3.19 -4.43
C GLU A 171 12.34 -2.91 -2.97
N THR A 172 12.70 -1.75 -2.42
CA THR A 172 12.35 -1.40 -1.04
C THR A 172 10.85 -1.21 -0.92
N THR A 173 10.25 -0.48 -1.87
CA THR A 173 8.80 -0.33 -1.93
C THR A 173 8.10 -1.67 -2.18
N GLN A 174 8.65 -2.55 -3.03
CA GLN A 174 8.09 -3.91 -3.22
C GLN A 174 8.09 -4.71 -1.92
N LYS A 175 9.17 -4.63 -1.12
CA LYS A 175 9.25 -5.28 0.20
C LYS A 175 8.22 -4.71 1.17
N VAL A 176 8.03 -3.39 1.19
CA VAL A 176 7.00 -2.73 2.02
C VAL A 176 5.60 -3.22 1.65
N ILE A 177 5.26 -3.25 0.37
CA ILE A 177 3.97 -3.78 -0.10
C ILE A 177 3.80 -5.24 0.34
N HIS A 178 4.84 -6.06 0.21
CA HIS A 178 4.78 -7.46 0.63
C HIS A 178 4.57 -7.64 2.14
N LEU A 179 5.21 -6.82 2.97
CA LEU A 179 4.97 -6.81 4.41
C LEU A 179 3.52 -6.41 4.72
N MET A 180 2.95 -5.43 3.99
CA MET A 180 1.55 -5.04 4.16
C MET A 180 0.61 -6.19 3.79
N GLU A 181 0.86 -6.90 2.69
CA GLU A 181 0.04 -8.05 2.29
C GLU A 181 -0.02 -9.12 3.39
N GLN A 182 1.11 -9.38 4.06
CA GLN A 182 1.16 -10.30 5.19
C GLN A 182 0.43 -9.73 6.41
N GLU A 183 0.69 -8.47 6.78
CA GLU A 183 0.08 -7.83 7.95
C GLU A 183 -1.45 -7.73 7.83
N MET A 184 -1.96 -7.50 6.62
CA MET A 184 -3.39 -7.42 6.29
C MET A 184 -4.02 -8.76 5.90
N GLU A 185 -3.26 -9.85 5.91
CA GLU A 185 -3.75 -11.21 5.58
C GLU A 185 -4.35 -11.31 4.16
N LEU A 186 -3.74 -10.57 3.22
CA LEU A 186 -3.99 -10.73 1.78
C LEU A 186 -3.25 -11.95 1.22
N VAL A 187 -2.10 -12.28 1.82
CA VAL A 187 -1.31 -13.47 1.54
C VAL A 187 -1.00 -14.20 2.85
N PRO A 188 -0.63 -15.50 2.81
CA PRO A 188 -0.19 -16.21 4.00
C PRO A 188 1.00 -15.52 4.68
N LYS A 189 0.93 -15.37 6.00
CA LYS A 189 2.05 -14.86 6.81
C LYS A 189 3.17 -15.90 6.82
N LYS A 190 4.41 -15.45 6.70
CA LYS A 190 5.59 -16.29 6.96
C LYS A 190 5.59 -16.72 8.44
N GLU A 191 6.08 -17.92 8.72
CA GLU A 191 6.30 -18.36 10.10
C GLU A 191 7.20 -17.35 10.84
N GLY A 192 6.77 -16.94 12.03
CA GLY A 192 7.47 -15.92 12.82
C GLY A 192 7.38 -14.49 12.26
N PHE A 193 6.45 -14.19 11.35
CA PHE A 193 6.27 -12.84 10.83
C PHE A 193 6.00 -11.82 11.96
N ILE A 194 6.84 -10.78 12.00
CA ILE A 194 6.69 -9.62 12.86
C ILE A 194 6.73 -8.38 11.97
N ASN A 195 5.70 -7.55 12.03
CA ASN A 195 5.69 -6.27 11.33
C ASN A 195 6.74 -5.33 11.94
N PRO A 196 7.79 -4.94 11.20
CA PRO A 196 8.88 -4.12 11.72
C PRO A 196 8.46 -2.67 11.98
N TYR A 197 7.35 -2.21 11.39
CA TYR A 197 6.83 -0.85 11.55
C TYR A 197 5.78 -0.73 12.67
N GLY A 198 5.42 -1.85 13.31
CA GLY A 198 4.47 -1.85 14.41
C GLY A 198 5.01 -1.10 15.63
N ASN A 199 4.25 -0.13 16.13
CA ASN A 199 4.54 0.54 17.40
C ASN A 199 4.34 -0.42 18.61
N GLU A 200 4.85 -0.07 19.79
CA GLU A 200 4.73 -0.92 20.99
C GLU A 200 3.27 -1.29 21.31
N LYS A 201 2.33 -0.37 21.10
CA LYS A 201 0.89 -0.63 21.27
C LYS A 201 0.38 -1.72 20.33
N SER A 202 0.79 -1.72 19.06
CA SER A 202 0.42 -2.78 18.10
C SER A 202 1.03 -4.13 18.49
N LYS A 203 2.21 -4.13 19.13
CA LYS A 203 2.82 -5.36 19.67
C LYS A 203 2.05 -5.85 20.90
N GLU A 204 1.61 -4.94 21.77
CA GLU A 204 0.79 -5.25 22.93
C GLU A 204 -0.60 -5.76 22.55
N GLU A 205 -1.24 -5.14 21.55
CA GLU A 205 -2.54 -5.57 21.01
C GLU A 205 -2.45 -6.98 20.41
N LYS A 206 -1.40 -7.26 19.61
CA LYS A 206 -1.13 -8.61 19.10
C LYS A 206 -0.91 -9.63 20.23
N MET A 207 -0.22 -9.22 21.30
CA MET A 207 -0.02 -10.08 22.47
C MET A 207 -1.36 -10.37 23.18
N ARG A 208 -2.23 -9.36 23.31
CA ARG A 208 -3.58 -9.52 23.88
C ARG A 208 -4.45 -10.45 23.02
N GLU A 209 -4.46 -10.26 21.70
CA GLU A 209 -5.17 -11.13 20.76
C GLU A 209 -4.69 -12.58 20.86
N ALA A 210 -3.36 -12.81 20.90
CA ALA A 210 -2.79 -14.15 21.04
C ALA A 210 -3.18 -14.82 22.37
N VAL A 211 -3.19 -14.07 23.47
CA VAL A 211 -3.65 -14.58 24.77
C VAL A 211 -5.13 -14.92 24.74
N GLU A 212 -5.97 -14.11 24.10
CA GLU A 212 -7.41 -14.38 23.98
C GLU A 212 -7.68 -15.62 23.12
N GLU A 213 -6.95 -15.80 22.02
CA GLU A 213 -7.06 -16.98 21.16
C GLU A 213 -6.59 -18.25 21.88
N MET A 214 -5.52 -18.17 22.68
CA MET A 214 -5.08 -19.27 23.54
C MET A 214 -6.14 -19.64 24.58
N LYS A 215 -6.80 -18.65 25.19
CA LYS A 215 -7.91 -18.89 26.13
C LYS A 215 -9.08 -19.58 25.44
N LYS A 216 -9.52 -19.09 24.28
CA LYS A 216 -10.60 -19.74 23.49
C LYS A 216 -10.27 -21.20 23.16
N LYS A 217 -9.05 -21.47 22.69
CA LYS A 217 -8.60 -22.86 22.41
C LYS A 217 -8.52 -23.73 23.67
N ALA A 218 -8.18 -23.16 24.82
CA ALA A 218 -8.15 -23.88 26.08
C ALA A 218 -9.56 -24.22 26.60
N ASP A 219 -10.50 -23.29 26.45
CA ASP A 219 -11.91 -23.48 26.85
C ASP A 219 -12.62 -24.49 25.94
N GLU A 220 -12.37 -24.44 24.62
CA GLU A 220 -12.85 -25.46 23.68
C GLU A 220 -12.32 -26.87 24.02
N LYS A 221 -11.05 -26.98 24.43
CA LYS A 221 -10.47 -28.26 24.89
C LYS A 221 -11.09 -28.74 26.20
N LYS A 222 -11.41 -27.84 27.14
CA LYS A 222 -12.10 -28.19 28.39
C LYS A 222 -13.53 -28.68 28.12
N ASN A 223 -14.28 -27.99 27.27
CA ASN A 223 -15.64 -28.37 26.90
C ASN A 223 -15.66 -29.74 26.19
N LYS A 224 -14.75 -29.98 25.24
CA LYS A 224 -14.60 -31.31 24.61
C LYS A 224 -14.25 -32.42 25.62
N LYS A 225 -13.38 -32.16 26.59
CA LYS A 225 -13.06 -33.12 27.66
C LYS A 225 -14.24 -33.39 28.59
N HIS A 226 -15.05 -32.37 28.89
CA HIS A 226 -16.24 -32.50 29.70
C HIS A 226 -17.31 -33.36 28.99
N ASP A 227 -17.57 -33.10 27.71
CA ASP A 227 -18.51 -33.89 26.90
C ASP A 227 -18.11 -35.36 26.77
N LEU A 228 -16.81 -35.65 26.66
CA LEU A 228 -16.30 -37.03 26.63
C LEU A 228 -16.43 -37.74 27.98
N LYS A 229 -16.34 -37.02 29.10
CA LYS A 229 -16.56 -37.59 30.43
C LYS A 229 -18.03 -37.89 30.70
N ILE A 230 -18.96 -37.04 30.23
CA ILE A 230 -20.40 -37.29 30.35
C ILE A 230 -20.82 -38.52 29.52
N LYS A 231 -20.21 -38.75 28.35
CA LYS A 231 -20.48 -39.94 27.53
C LYS A 231 -19.90 -41.24 28.09
N LYS A 232 -18.89 -41.20 28.96
CA LYS A 232 -18.39 -42.37 29.71
C LYS A 232 -19.16 -42.51 31.02
N GLY A 233 -20.38 -43.04 30.94
CA GLY A 233 -21.15 -43.43 32.13
C GLY A 233 -20.43 -44.49 32.99
N PRO A 234 -20.90 -44.75 34.22
CA PRO A 234 -20.20 -45.63 35.16
C PRO A 234 -20.05 -47.03 34.59
N SER A 235 -18.81 -47.46 34.36
CA SER A 235 -18.50 -48.84 34.00
C SER A 235 -18.53 -49.67 35.27
N MET A 236 -19.53 -50.54 35.38
CA MET A 236 -19.65 -51.54 36.44
C MET A 236 -18.48 -52.52 36.35
N SER A 237 -17.39 -52.29 37.09
CA SER A 237 -16.42 -53.35 37.36
C SER A 237 -17.07 -54.30 38.38
N LYS A 238 -17.46 -55.49 37.94
CA LYS A 238 -17.85 -56.58 38.83
C LYS A 238 -16.69 -56.88 39.79
N SER A 239 -16.94 -56.68 41.08
CA SER A 239 -16.18 -57.36 42.13
C SER A 239 -16.75 -58.76 42.28
N GLU A 240 -15.95 -59.78 42.00
CA GLU A 240 -16.27 -61.16 42.36
C GLU A 240 -15.54 -61.50 43.67
N LEU A 241 -16.33 -62.04 44.61
CA LEU A 241 -15.96 -62.63 45.90
C LEU A 241 -15.32 -64.01 45.71
#